data_AF-A0A2N5IAE6-F1
#
_entry.id   AF-A0A2N5IAE6-F1
#
_cell.length_a   1.000
_cell.length_b   1.000
_cell.length_c   1.000
_cell.angle_alpha   90.00
_cell.angle_beta   90.00
_cell.angle_gamma   90.00
#
_symmetry.space_group_name_H-M   'P 1'
#
loop_
_entity.id
_entity.type
_entity.pdbx_description
1 polymer ?
#
loop_
_entity_poly.entity_id
_entity_poly.type
_entity_poly.pdbx_seq_one_letter_code
_entity_poly.pdbx_strand_id
1 'polypeptide(L)'
;MKAFEVSYETADSSTSTLVLTENEETLAESLALKDNEFVIGDMYSRISWKKEIPLTSVMVKDLTVLELVTLMNVLKVDLQKEGS
;
A
#
# COMPACT_ATOMS: atom_id res chain seq x y z
N MET A 1 1.34 -0.13 -10.36
CA MET A 1 1.16 0.13 -8.92
C MET A 1 -0.34 0.25 -8.63
N LYS A 2 -0.78 -0.24 -7.48
CA LYS A 2 -2.18 -0.22 -7.02
C LYS A 2 -2.25 0.38 -5.61
N ALA A 3 -3.38 0.98 -5.27
CA ALA A 3 -3.65 1.46 -3.92
C ALA A 3 -4.78 0.66 -3.30
N PHE A 4 -4.59 0.26 -2.05
CA PHE A 4 -5.61 -0.42 -1.27
C PHE A 4 -5.87 0.33 0.03
N GLU A 5 -7.14 0.53 0.35
CA GLU A 5 -7.55 0.80 1.72
C GLU A 5 -7.66 -0.55 2.44
N VAL A 6 -6.95 -0.69 3.56
CA VAL A 6 -6.81 -1.95 4.28
C VAL A 6 -7.17 -1.73 5.74
N SER A 7 -8.12 -2.52 6.24
CA SER A 7 -8.36 -2.66 7.67
C SER A 7 -7.70 -3.94 8.16
N TYR A 8 -6.96 -3.83 9.26
CA TYR A 8 -6.21 -4.93 9.81
C TYR A 8 -6.16 -4.86 11.33
N GLU A 9 -5.90 -6.03 11.90
CA GLU A 9 -5.72 -6.25 13.33
C GLU A 9 -4.24 -6.53 13.57
N THR A 10 -3.73 -6.03 14.69
CA THR A 10 -2.44 -6.38 15.29
C THR A 10 -2.71 -6.90 16.71
N ALA A 11 -1.67 -7.33 17.42
CA ALA A 11 -1.81 -7.77 18.82
C ALA A 11 -2.42 -6.70 19.73
N ASP A 12 -2.16 -5.43 19.44
CA ASP A 12 -2.50 -4.32 20.32
C ASP A 12 -3.71 -3.50 19.85
N SER A 13 -4.07 -3.55 18.55
CA SER A 13 -5.16 -2.72 18.02
C SER A 13 -5.79 -3.24 16.72
N SER A 14 -6.88 -2.58 16.33
CA SER A 14 -7.46 -2.70 14.99
C SER A 14 -7.47 -1.32 14.35
N THR A 15 -6.94 -1.22 13.14
CA THR A 15 -6.80 0.06 12.45
C THR A 15 -7.00 -0.08 10.95
N SER A 16 -7.02 1.05 10.25
CA SER A 16 -7.11 1.12 8.79
C SER A 16 -6.03 2.03 8.23
N THR A 17 -5.42 1.64 7.12
CA THR A 17 -4.42 2.45 6.43
C THR A 17 -4.50 2.27 4.92
N LEU A 18 -3.83 3.18 4.21
CA LEU A 18 -3.64 3.08 2.78
C LEU A 18 -2.30 2.41 2.48
N VAL A 19 -2.33 1.36 1.65
CA VAL A 19 -1.14 0.61 1.24
C VAL A 19 -0.96 0.72 -0.27
N LEU A 20 0.21 1.16 -0.71
CA LEU A 20 0.62 1.02 -2.11
C LEU A 20 1.35 -0.30 -2.31
N THR A 21 0.96 -1.03 -3.35
CA THR A 21 1.55 -2.33 -3.70
C THR A 21 1.62 -2.52 -5.21
N GLU A 22 2.50 -3.39 -5.71
CA GLU A 22 2.56 -3.71 -7.13
C GLU A 22 1.32 -4.49 -7.58
N ASN A 23 0.90 -5.46 -6.76
CA ASN A 23 -0.26 -6.32 -6.97
C ASN A 23 -0.90 -6.71 -5.64
N GLU A 24 -2.08 -7.32 -5.69
CA GLU A 24 -2.83 -7.69 -4.48
C GLU A 24 -2.16 -8.81 -3.68
N GLU A 25 -1.38 -9.67 -4.33
CA GLU A 25 -0.68 -10.81 -3.71
C GLU A 25 0.40 -10.34 -2.72
N THR A 26 1.05 -9.21 -3.03
CA THR A 26 2.09 -8.58 -2.20
C THR A 26 1.54 -7.55 -1.19
N LEU A 27 0.21 -7.49 -1.02
CA LEU A 27 -0.44 -6.50 -0.14
C LEU A 27 -0.01 -6.65 1.33
N ALA A 28 0.06 -7.89 1.83
CA ALA A 28 0.44 -8.15 3.22
C ALA A 28 1.90 -7.77 3.50
N GLU A 29 2.80 -8.05 2.53
CA GLU A 29 4.21 -7.65 2.58
C GLU A 29 4.35 -6.13 2.59
N SER A 30 3.62 -5.45 1.70
CA SER A 30 3.60 -3.99 1.63
C SER A 30 3.04 -3.35 2.91
N LEU A 31 2.02 -3.97 3.53
CA LEU A 31 1.48 -3.53 4.81
C LEU A 31 2.52 -3.69 5.94
N ALA A 32 3.21 -4.83 6.03
CA ALA A 32 4.24 -5.07 7.04
C ALA A 32 5.46 -4.13 6.90
N LEU A 33 5.75 -3.67 5.68
CA LEU A 33 6.78 -2.65 5.44
C LEU A 33 6.33 -1.24 5.87
N LYS A 34 5.02 -0.97 5.79
CA LYS A 34 4.44 0.33 6.13
C LYS A 34 4.17 0.47 7.63
N ASP A 35 3.69 -0.60 8.25
CA ASP A 35 3.38 -0.66 9.66
C ASP A 35 4.11 -1.85 10.31
N ASN A 36 5.06 -1.54 11.16
CA ASN A 36 5.92 -2.50 11.85
C ASN A 36 5.19 -3.26 12.97
N GLU A 37 3.96 -2.87 13.34
CA GLU A 37 3.12 -3.64 14.27
C GLU A 37 2.39 -4.79 13.55
N PHE A 38 2.27 -4.75 12.23
CA PHE A 38 1.66 -5.82 11.44
C PHE A 38 2.71 -6.89 11.05
N VAL A 39 2.62 -8.07 11.66
CA VAL A 39 3.59 -9.17 11.44
C VAL A 39 2.97 -10.31 10.64
N ILE A 40 3.52 -10.61 9.48
CA ILE A 40 3.01 -11.71 8.63
C ILE A 40 3.21 -13.05 9.32
N GLY A 41 2.13 -13.85 9.37
CA GLY A 41 2.12 -15.18 9.96
C GLY A 41 1.89 -15.20 11.47
N ASP A 42 1.80 -14.04 12.11
CA ASP A 42 1.34 -13.93 13.49
C ASP A 42 -0.18 -14.14 13.56
N MET A 43 -0.65 -14.85 14.58
CA MET A 43 -2.06 -15.21 14.73
C MET A 43 -2.95 -14.03 15.11
N TYR A 44 -2.35 -12.96 15.65
CA TYR A 44 -3.04 -11.71 15.98
C TYR A 44 -2.97 -10.68 14.85
N SER A 45 -2.16 -10.92 13.82
CA SER A 45 -1.96 -10.00 12.70
C SER A 45 -2.74 -10.46 11.48
N ARG A 46 -3.89 -9.83 11.21
CA ARG A 46 -4.78 -10.23 10.11
C ARG A 46 -5.38 -9.04 9.39
N ILE A 47 -5.33 -9.07 8.07
CA ILE A 47 -6.15 -8.18 7.22
C ILE A 47 -7.61 -8.65 7.30
N SER A 48 -8.46 -7.83 7.89
CA SER A 48 -9.89 -8.09 8.06
C SER A 48 -10.69 -7.60 6.85
N TRP A 49 -10.24 -6.52 6.20
CA TRP A 49 -10.87 -5.97 5.01
C TRP A 49 -9.85 -5.29 4.10
N LYS A 50 -10.11 -5.32 2.79
CA LYS A 50 -9.32 -4.62 1.78
C LYS A 50 -10.20 -4.16 0.62
N LYS A 51 -9.86 -3.01 0.04
CA LYS A 51 -10.51 -2.49 -1.17
C LYS A 51 -9.51 -1.75 -2.03
N GLU A 52 -9.43 -2.14 -3.31
CA GLU A 52 -8.68 -1.39 -4.30
C GLU A 52 -9.36 -0.03 -4.54
N ILE A 53 -8.57 1.04 -4.53
CA ILE A 53 -9.03 2.39 -4.85
C ILE A 53 -8.18 2.99 -5.98
N PRO A 54 -8.73 3.95 -6.76
CA PRO A 54 -7.98 4.64 -7.78
C PRO A 54 -6.77 5.38 -7.19
N LEU A 55 -5.61 5.33 -7.85
CA LEU A 55 -4.41 6.09 -7.43
C LEU A 55 -4.67 7.61 -7.35
N THR A 56 -5.60 8.12 -8.17
CA THR A 56 -6.00 9.54 -8.16
C THR A 56 -6.73 9.96 -6.88
N SER A 57 -7.25 9.00 -6.10
CA SER A 57 -7.92 9.24 -4.83
C SER A 57 -6.95 9.24 -3.63
N VAL A 58 -5.68 8.94 -3.85
CA VAL A 58 -4.67 8.86 -2.79
C VAL A 58 -4.12 10.25 -2.48
N MET A 59 -4.19 10.67 -1.22
CA MET A 59 -3.57 11.94 -0.84
C MET A 59 -2.07 11.76 -0.62
N VAL A 60 -1.27 12.72 -1.09
CA VAL A 60 0.20 12.71 -0.96
C VAL A 60 0.65 12.58 0.50
N LYS A 61 -0.12 13.13 1.45
CA LYS A 61 0.18 13.05 2.89
C LYS A 61 0.10 11.63 3.46
N ASP A 62 -0.62 10.72 2.81
CA ASP A 62 -0.83 9.34 3.25
C ASP A 62 0.27 8.40 2.69
N LEU A 63 1.18 8.95 1.88
CA LEU A 63 2.32 8.26 1.30
C LEU A 63 3.56 8.47 2.14
N THR A 64 4.31 7.39 2.36
CA THR A 64 5.70 7.49 2.78
C THR A 64 6.54 8.14 1.67
N VAL A 65 7.70 8.70 2.02
CA VAL A 65 8.64 9.28 1.03
C VAL A 65 9.04 8.23 -0.02
N LEU A 66 9.23 6.97 0.39
CA LEU A 66 9.56 5.88 -0.51
C LEU A 66 8.43 5.59 -1.50
N GLU A 67 7.20 5.48 -1.02
CA GLU A 67 6.01 5.29 -1.86
C GLU A 67 5.83 6.43 -2.87
N LEU A 68 6.04 7.68 -2.43
CA LEU A 68 5.96 8.86 -3.30
C LEU A 68 7.04 8.82 -4.40
N VAL A 69 8.30 8.55 -4.06
CA VAL A 69 9.40 8.47 -5.03
C VAL A 69 9.15 7.35 -6.04
N THR A 70 8.72 6.17 -5.57
CA THR A 70 8.36 5.05 -6.45
C THR A 70 7.24 5.43 -7.41
N LEU A 71 6.19 6.11 -6.92
CA LEU A 71 5.08 6.56 -7.76
C LEU A 71 5.53 7.54 -8.84
N MET A 72 6.38 8.51 -8.47
CA MET A 72 6.95 9.46 -9.42
C MET A 72 7.82 8.79 -10.48
N ASN A 73 8.56 7.75 -10.12
CA ASN A 73 9.40 7.01 -11.06
C ASN A 73 8.57 6.18 -12.03
N VAL A 74 7.52 5.50 -11.57
CA VAL A 74 6.60 4.74 -12.43
C VAL A 74 5.91 5.68 -13.44
N LEU A 75 5.38 6.81 -12.98
CA LEU A 75 4.71 7.78 -13.84
C LEU A 75 5.62 8.38 -14.92
N LYS A 76 6.91 8.59 -14.62
CA LYS A 76 7.89 9.03 -15.62
C LYS A 76 8.11 7.99 -16.72
N VAL A 77 8.12 6.69 -16.36
CA VAL A 77 8.32 5.61 -17.34
C VAL A 77 7.14 5.51 -18.31
N ASP A 78 5.91 5.68 -17.82
CA ASP A 78 4.72 5.61 -18.67
C ASP A 78 4.65 6.79 -19.66
N LEU A 79 5.03 8.00 -19.23
CA LEU A 79 5.10 9.17 -20.12
C LEU A 79 6.16 9.03 -21.23
N GLN A 80 7.22 8.24 -21.02
CA GLN A 80 8.21 7.99 -22.08
C GLN A 80 7.79 6.90 -23.07
N LYS A 81 6.90 5.99 -22.65
CA LYS A 81 6.37 4.92 -23.53
C LYS A 81 5.29 5.41 -24.49
N GLU A 82 4.49 6.41 -24.12
CA GLU A 82 3.47 6.99 -25.02
C GLU A 82 4.05 7.92 -26.09
N GLY A 83 5.32 8.32 -25.96
CA GLY A 83 6.02 9.19 -26.91
C GLY A 83 7.00 8.50 -27.86
N SER A 84 7.03 7.16 -27.91
CA SER A 84 7.94 6.36 -28.76
C SER A 84 7.21 5.55 -29.82
#